data_AF-A0A9X1MJW5-F1
#
_entry.id   AF-A0A9X1MJW5-F1
#
_cell.length_a   1.000
_cell.length_b   1.000
_cell.length_c   1.000
_cell.angle_alpha   90.00
_cell.angle_beta   90.00
_cell.angle_gamma   90.00
#
_symmetry.space_group_name_H-M   'P 1'
#
loop_
_entity.id
_entity.type
_entity.pdbx_description
1 polymer ?
#
loop_
_entity_poly.entity_id
_entity_poly.type
_entity_poly.pdbx_seq_one_letter_code
_entity_poly.pdbx_strand_id
1 'polypeptide(L)'
;MQRWVEIEFDCLPLRSIGRLDVPMDASPKYQKHCMNLKNALEKHGTLNTFYLYNAKCVFHLLNHDSDGMLEFEFEGTVMTNADDTKAVRADLNVSLSRETCSWLSEPIVEWFASTVSRSVLAEFDRYIAAGDLSATEKRIQKIQAESDEAGGFVGMYL
;
A
#
# COMPACT_ATOMS: atom_id res chain seq x y z
N MET A 1 -3.83 -5.35 -21.56
CA MET A 1 -4.97 -6.01 -20.86
C MET A 1 -5.90 -4.92 -20.37
N GLN A 2 -7.21 -5.02 -20.66
CA GLN A 2 -8.21 -4.10 -20.13
C GLN A 2 -8.16 -4.14 -18.60
N ARG A 3 -7.77 -3.03 -17.97
CA ARG A 3 -7.89 -2.82 -16.53
C ARG A 3 -9.06 -1.89 -16.32
N TRP A 4 -10.09 -2.36 -15.62
CA TRP A 4 -11.27 -1.54 -15.29
C TRP A 4 -10.99 -0.56 -14.15
N VAL A 5 -10.00 -0.88 -13.32
CA VAL A 5 -9.45 -0.04 -12.25
C VAL A 5 -7.93 -0.19 -12.32
N GLU A 6 -7.19 0.91 -12.24
CA GLU A 6 -5.73 0.89 -12.19
C GLU A 6 -5.28 1.03 -10.76
N ILE A 7 -4.47 0.08 -10.29
CA ILE A 7 -3.92 0.09 -8.94
C ILE A 7 -2.41 -0.07 -9.03
N GLU A 8 -1.70 0.79 -8.31
CA GLU A 8 -0.26 0.71 -8.11
C GLU A 8 0.03 0.91 -6.63
N PHE A 9 0.98 0.16 -6.08
CA PHE A 9 1.43 0.27 -4.70
C PHE A 9 2.83 -0.29 -4.54
N ASP A 10 3.56 0.24 -3.55
CA ASP A 10 4.66 -0.47 -2.93
C ASP A 10 4.14 -1.33 -1.78
N CYS A 11 4.76 -2.49 -1.56
CA CYS A 11 4.32 -3.47 -0.56
C CYS A 11 5.48 -3.82 0.38
N LEU A 12 5.21 -3.74 1.68
CA LEU A 12 6.13 -4.12 2.75
C LEU A 12 5.48 -5.16 3.66
N PRO A 13 5.97 -6.42 3.69
CA PRO A 13 5.54 -7.40 4.68
C PRO A 13 5.89 -6.91 6.09
N LEU A 14 4.91 -6.80 7.00
CA LEU A 14 5.19 -6.25 8.34
C LEU A 14 6.14 -7.14 9.16
N ARG A 15 6.15 -8.44 8.90
CA ARG A 15 7.11 -9.40 9.46
C ARG A 15 8.57 -9.12 9.12
N SER A 16 8.87 -8.35 8.07
CA SER A 16 10.25 -7.98 7.74
C SER A 16 10.74 -6.77 8.50
N ILE A 17 9.87 -6.09 9.27
CA ILE A 17 10.26 -4.93 10.05
C ILE A 17 10.91 -5.40 11.35
N GLY A 18 12.19 -5.10 11.50
CA GLY A 18 12.91 -5.25 12.76
C GLY A 18 12.65 -4.06 13.69
N ARG A 19 13.64 -3.19 13.85
CA ARG A 19 13.54 -1.99 14.69
C ARG A 19 13.15 -0.77 13.85
N LEU A 20 12.06 -0.10 14.24
CA LEU A 20 11.58 1.11 13.59
C LEU A 20 11.99 2.36 14.39
N ASP A 21 13.21 2.82 14.15
CA ASP A 21 13.71 4.10 14.66
C ASP A 21 13.42 5.21 13.64
N VAL A 22 12.76 6.28 14.08
CA VAL A 22 12.47 7.45 13.23
C VAL A 22 13.58 8.48 13.44
N PRO A 23 14.34 8.86 12.40
CA PRO A 23 15.35 9.90 12.53
C PRO A 23 14.74 11.23 13.00
N MET A 24 15.42 11.92 13.91
CA MET A 24 14.95 13.20 14.46
C MET A 24 14.89 14.31 13.39
N ASP A 25 15.70 14.18 12.35
CA ASP A 25 15.81 15.09 11.20
C ASP A 25 14.91 14.68 10.02
N ALA A 26 14.09 13.63 10.17
CA ALA A 26 13.22 13.17 9.11
C ALA A 26 12.18 14.23 8.70
N SER A 27 11.87 14.28 7.40
CA SER A 27 10.81 15.14 6.88
C SER A 27 9.46 14.84 7.52
N PRO A 28 8.53 15.82 7.64
CA PRO A 28 7.20 15.58 8.21
C PRO A 28 6.43 14.44 7.53
N LYS A 29 6.58 14.30 6.20
CA LYS A 29 5.98 13.21 5.43
C LYS A 29 6.53 11.85 5.87
N TYR A 30 7.85 11.75 6.05
CA TYR A 30 8.48 10.51 6.50
C TYR A 30 8.11 10.18 7.95
N GLN A 31 8.09 11.17 8.85
CA GLN A 31 7.63 10.98 10.22
C GLN A 31 6.19 10.44 10.26
N LYS A 32 5.28 11.03 9.47
CA LYS A 32 3.90 10.55 9.37
C LYS A 32 3.85 9.11 8.88
N HIS A 33 4.59 8.78 7.83
CA HIS A 33 4.68 7.42 7.31
C HIS A 33 5.15 6.42 8.37
N CYS A 34 6.23 6.72 9.09
CA CYS A 34 6.70 5.87 10.17
C CYS A 34 5.68 5.72 11.31
N MET A 35 4.96 6.79 11.65
CA MET A 35 3.91 6.73 12.67
C MET A 35 2.73 5.87 12.22
N ASN A 36 2.31 5.97 10.96
CA ASN A 36 1.28 5.10 10.41
C ASN A 36 1.71 3.63 10.41
N LEU A 37 2.97 3.36 10.08
CA LEU A 37 3.54 2.02 10.11
C LEU A 37 3.60 1.45 11.54
N LYS A 38 3.97 2.27 12.54
CA LYS A 38 3.90 1.89 13.96
C LYS A 38 2.47 1.54 14.36
N ASN A 39 1.51 2.41 14.02
CA ASN A 39 0.10 2.17 14.32
C ASN A 39 -0.42 0.88 13.65
N ALA A 40 0.01 0.59 12.43
CA ALA A 40 -0.31 -0.64 11.72
C ALA A 40 0.23 -1.90 12.44
N LEU A 41 1.50 -1.86 12.87
CA LEU A 41 2.13 -2.93 13.63
C LEU A 41 1.42 -3.19 14.97
N GLU A 42 1.10 -2.13 15.70
CA GLU A 42 0.40 -2.22 16.98
C GLU A 42 -1.04 -2.74 16.82
N LYS A 43 -1.74 -2.31 15.77
CA LYS A 43 -3.14 -2.64 15.55
C LYS A 43 -3.37 -4.04 14.99
N HIS A 44 -2.51 -4.49 14.07
CA HIS A 44 -2.75 -5.72 13.28
C HIS A 44 -1.67 -6.78 13.46
N GLY A 45 -0.55 -6.46 14.12
CA GLY A 45 0.59 -7.36 14.23
C GLY A 45 1.33 -7.56 12.90
N THR A 46 2.25 -8.51 12.89
CA THR A 46 3.22 -8.69 11.78
C THR A 46 2.92 -9.89 10.87
N LEU A 47 2.23 -10.91 11.40
CA LEU A 47 1.94 -12.14 10.67
C LEU A 47 0.77 -11.93 9.71
N ASN A 48 0.92 -12.42 8.48
CA ASN A 48 -0.10 -12.31 7.43
C ASN A 48 -0.58 -10.86 7.19
N THR A 49 0.26 -9.86 7.49
CA THR A 49 -0.05 -8.45 7.36
C THR A 49 0.99 -7.75 6.52
N PHE A 50 0.53 -6.98 5.54
CA PHE A 50 1.34 -6.26 4.56
C PHE A 50 0.95 -4.79 4.58
N TYR A 51 1.93 -3.91 4.63
CA TYR A 51 1.72 -2.47 4.53
C TYR A 51 1.86 -2.02 3.07
N LEU A 52 0.86 -1.30 2.58
CA LEU A 52 0.85 -0.69 1.26
C LEU A 52 1.11 0.80 1.39
N TYR A 53 2.01 1.33 0.55
CA TYR A 53 2.40 2.73 0.55
C TYR A 53 2.75 3.21 -0.86
N ASN A 54 2.92 4.53 -1.04
CA ASN A 54 3.06 5.17 -2.34
C ASN A 54 1.99 4.72 -3.35
N ALA A 55 0.78 4.48 -2.84
CA ALA A 55 -0.23 3.73 -3.58
C ALA A 55 -1.30 4.65 -4.17
N LYS A 56 -1.82 4.25 -5.33
CA LYS A 56 -2.91 4.93 -6.02
C LYS A 56 -3.92 3.94 -6.59
N CYS A 57 -5.18 4.37 -6.65
CA CYS A 57 -6.30 3.67 -7.24
C CYS A 57 -7.02 4.63 -8.19
N VAL A 58 -7.05 4.30 -9.48
CA VAL A 58 -7.67 5.12 -10.53
C VAL A 58 -8.92 4.42 -11.07
N PHE A 59 -10.05 5.11 -10.99
CA PHE A 59 -11.30 4.72 -11.64
C PHE A 59 -11.52 5.54 -12.90
N HIS A 60 -11.94 4.87 -13.98
CA HIS A 60 -12.34 5.49 -15.24
C HIS A 60 -13.84 5.24 -15.47
N LEU A 61 -14.64 6.30 -15.31
CA LEU A 61 -16.10 6.24 -15.34
C LEU A 61 -16.68 6.49 -16.73
N LEU A 62 -15.91 7.10 -17.62
CA LEU A 62 -16.28 7.42 -18.99
C LEU A 62 -15.23 6.84 -19.95
N ASN A 63 -15.67 6.46 -21.15
CA ASN A 63 -14.76 6.13 -22.25
C ASN A 63 -14.24 7.43 -22.91
N HIS A 64 -13.59 8.30 -22.12
CA HIS A 64 -13.04 9.58 -22.56
C HIS A 64 -11.64 9.74 -21.98
N ASP A 65 -10.69 10.26 -22.77
CA ASP A 65 -9.27 10.28 -22.41
C ASP A 65 -8.90 11.23 -21.25
N SER A 66 -9.83 12.07 -20.81
CA SER A 66 -9.55 13.19 -19.89
C SER A 66 -10.69 13.57 -18.95
N ASP A 67 -11.89 13.03 -19.17
CA ASP A 67 -13.07 13.27 -18.34
C ASP A 67 -13.53 11.92 -17.78
N GLY A 68 -14.08 11.92 -16.57
CA GLY A 68 -14.52 10.69 -15.91
C GLY A 68 -13.46 9.99 -15.06
N MET A 69 -12.35 10.64 -14.69
CA MET A 69 -11.29 10.01 -13.90
C MET A 69 -11.37 10.40 -12.41
N LEU A 70 -11.23 9.41 -11.54
CA LEU A 70 -11.04 9.57 -10.10
C LEU A 70 -9.76 8.88 -9.67
N GLU A 71 -8.81 9.62 -9.12
CA GLU A 71 -7.59 9.08 -8.53
C GLU A 71 -7.65 9.26 -7.01
N PHE A 72 -7.47 8.14 -6.32
CA PHE A 72 -7.30 8.09 -4.88
C PHE A 72 -5.88 7.70 -4.55
N GLU A 73 -5.23 8.46 -3.67
CA GLU A 73 -4.05 7.98 -2.98
C GLU A 73 -4.47 7.17 -1.75
N PHE A 74 -3.69 6.16 -1.41
CA PHE A 74 -3.94 5.39 -0.19
C PHE A 74 -2.66 4.87 0.46
N GLU A 75 -2.78 4.58 1.75
CA GLU A 75 -1.77 3.87 2.52
C GLU A 75 -2.48 3.04 3.60
N GLY A 76 -1.86 1.94 4.04
CA GLY A 76 -2.41 1.15 5.14
C GLY A 76 -2.07 -0.31 5.04
N THR A 77 -2.92 -1.18 5.60
CA THR A 77 -2.63 -2.60 5.71
C THR A 77 -3.59 -3.48 4.92
N VAL A 78 -3.04 -4.54 4.34
CA VAL A 78 -3.78 -5.69 3.84
C VAL A 78 -3.41 -6.90 4.67
N MET A 79 -4.42 -7.61 5.15
CA MET A 79 -4.28 -8.88 5.86
C MET A 79 -4.70 -10.03 4.94
N THR A 80 -3.97 -11.13 5.03
CA THR A 80 -4.20 -12.36 4.27
C THR A 80 -4.72 -13.48 5.16
N ASN A 81 -5.12 -14.59 4.53
CA ASN A 81 -5.34 -15.84 5.24
C ASN A 81 -4.00 -16.40 5.78
N ALA A 82 -4.08 -17.43 6.63
CA ALA A 82 -2.92 -18.03 7.29
C ALA A 82 -1.81 -18.46 6.31
N ASP A 83 -2.19 -18.90 5.10
CA ASP A 83 -1.26 -19.41 4.09
C ASP A 83 -0.71 -18.33 3.14
N ASP A 84 -1.01 -17.04 3.37
CA ASP A 84 -0.60 -15.92 2.49
C ASP A 84 -1.05 -16.07 1.02
N THR A 85 -2.14 -16.80 0.77
CA THR A 85 -2.65 -17.07 -0.59
C THR A 85 -3.80 -16.17 -1.01
N LYS A 86 -4.43 -15.45 -0.07
CA LYS A 86 -5.62 -14.65 -0.34
C LYS A 86 -5.75 -13.47 0.62
N ALA A 87 -6.04 -12.29 0.09
CA ALA A 87 -6.38 -11.10 0.84
C ALA A 87 -7.77 -11.24 1.47
N VAL A 88 -7.88 -10.98 2.77
CA VAL A 88 -9.14 -11.13 3.53
C VAL A 88 -9.69 -9.81 4.04
N ARG A 89 -8.83 -8.84 4.35
CA ARG A 89 -9.22 -7.55 4.91
C ARG A 89 -8.21 -6.47 4.54
N ALA A 90 -8.72 -5.26 4.33
CA ALA A 90 -7.90 -4.07 4.17
C ALA A 90 -8.32 -3.01 5.19
N ASP A 91 -7.34 -2.31 5.75
CA ASP A 91 -7.51 -1.17 6.64
C ASP A 91 -6.64 -0.03 6.09
N LEU A 92 -7.28 0.86 5.32
CA LEU A 92 -6.61 1.85 4.48
C LEU A 92 -7.05 3.26 4.87
N ASN A 93 -6.10 4.18 4.89
CA ASN A 93 -6.36 5.61 4.80
C ASN A 93 -6.44 5.96 3.31
N VAL A 94 -7.57 6.51 2.89
CA VAL A 94 -7.85 6.81 1.48
C VAL A 94 -8.23 8.28 1.35
N SER A 95 -7.60 8.98 0.41
CA SER A 95 -7.91 10.37 0.08
C SER A 95 -8.01 10.55 -1.44
N LEU A 96 -8.97 11.37 -1.89
CA LEU A 96 -9.05 11.77 -3.28
C LEU A 96 -7.86 12.70 -3.58
N SER A 97 -6.98 12.30 -4.51
CA SER A 97 -5.82 13.09 -4.91
C SER A 97 -6.12 13.94 -6.15
N ARG A 98 -6.90 13.40 -7.09
CA ARG A 98 -7.21 14.07 -8.36
C ARG A 98 -8.54 13.58 -8.92
N GLU A 99 -9.24 14.46 -9.60
CA GLU A 99 -10.46 14.14 -10.34
C GLU A 99 -10.57 14.98 -11.62
N THR A 100 -11.38 14.51 -12.58
CA THR A 100 -11.73 15.28 -13.79
C THR A 100 -13.24 15.37 -14.05
N CYS A 101 -14.05 14.95 -13.08
CA CYS A 101 -15.49 14.89 -13.14
C CYS A 101 -16.14 16.13 -12.50
N SER A 102 -16.47 17.13 -13.33
CA SER A 102 -17.17 18.36 -12.89
C SER A 102 -18.53 18.14 -12.19
N TRP A 103 -19.07 16.93 -12.23
CA TRP A 103 -20.36 16.52 -11.68
C TRP A 103 -20.25 15.69 -10.39
N LEU A 104 -19.04 15.52 -9.83
CA LEU A 104 -18.87 14.84 -8.55
C LEU A 104 -19.53 15.59 -7.41
N SER A 105 -20.09 14.81 -6.48
CA SER A 105 -20.50 15.30 -5.17
C SER A 105 -19.76 14.52 -4.09
N GLU A 106 -19.62 15.14 -2.92
CA GLU A 106 -18.94 14.54 -1.76
C GLU A 106 -19.43 13.12 -1.42
N PRO A 107 -20.74 12.80 -1.41
CA PRO A 107 -21.20 11.44 -1.15
C PRO A 107 -20.73 10.41 -2.20
N ILE A 108 -20.56 10.84 -3.45
CA ILE A 108 -20.02 9.95 -4.51
C ILE A 108 -18.55 9.68 -4.26
N VAL A 109 -17.79 10.72 -3.89
CA VAL A 109 -16.37 10.58 -3.54
C VAL A 109 -16.19 9.64 -2.35
N GLU A 110 -16.97 9.81 -1.28
CA GLU A 110 -16.94 8.92 -0.12
C GLU A 110 -17.29 7.47 -0.47
N TRP A 111 -18.30 7.29 -1.32
CA TRP A 111 -18.66 5.97 -1.81
C TRP A 111 -17.49 5.32 -2.56
N PHE A 112 -16.87 6.03 -3.52
CA PHE A 112 -15.71 5.53 -4.24
C PHE A 112 -14.51 5.26 -3.32
N ALA A 113 -14.22 6.16 -2.37
CA ALA A 113 -13.17 5.96 -1.37
C ALA A 113 -13.38 4.64 -0.60
N SER A 114 -14.63 4.32 -0.22
CA SER A 114 -14.96 3.04 0.44
C SER A 114 -14.74 1.81 -0.45
N THR A 115 -14.84 1.98 -1.78
CA THR A 115 -14.61 0.90 -2.75
C THR A 115 -13.13 0.65 -3.06
N VAL A 116 -12.24 1.59 -2.73
CA VAL A 116 -10.79 1.41 -2.88
C VAL A 116 -10.34 0.15 -2.13
N SER A 117 -10.78 -0.06 -0.89
CA SER A 117 -10.47 -1.27 -0.11
C SER A 117 -10.87 -2.56 -0.83
N ARG A 118 -12.03 -2.58 -1.51
CA ARG A 118 -12.48 -3.76 -2.26
C ARG A 118 -11.62 -4.01 -3.50
N SER A 119 -11.24 -2.94 -4.18
CA SER A 119 -10.42 -2.99 -5.38
C SER A 119 -8.99 -3.43 -5.03
N VAL A 120 -8.44 -2.92 -3.92
CA VAL A 120 -7.13 -3.33 -3.39
C VAL A 120 -7.11 -4.80 -3.02
N LEU A 121 -8.16 -5.34 -2.38
CA LEU A 121 -8.21 -6.78 -2.07
C LEU A 121 -8.14 -7.64 -3.34
N ALA A 122 -8.90 -7.27 -4.38
CA ALA A 122 -8.90 -8.00 -5.64
C ALA A 122 -7.54 -7.90 -6.37
N GLU A 123 -6.90 -6.72 -6.34
CA GLU A 123 -5.57 -6.57 -6.95
C GLU A 123 -4.49 -7.27 -6.12
N PHE A 124 -4.60 -7.29 -4.79
CA PHE A 124 -3.64 -7.97 -3.94
C PHE A 124 -3.67 -9.49 -4.14
N ASP A 125 -4.84 -10.09 -4.36
CA ASP A 125 -4.95 -11.50 -4.78
C ASP A 125 -4.17 -11.76 -6.08
N ARG A 126 -4.22 -10.83 -7.04
CA ARG A 126 -3.45 -10.93 -8.30
C ARG A 126 -1.95 -10.77 -8.08
N TYR A 127 -1.56 -9.84 -7.21
CA TYR A 127 -0.17 -9.61 -6.80
C TYR A 127 0.44 -10.86 -6.12
N ILE A 128 -0.32 -11.52 -5.24
CA ILE A 128 0.06 -12.81 -4.65
C ILE A 128 0.21 -13.87 -5.75
N ALA A 129 -0.78 -14.02 -6.62
CA ALA A 129 -0.79 -15.04 -7.66
C ALA A 129 0.34 -14.87 -8.70
N ALA A 130 0.80 -13.64 -8.93
CA ALA A 130 1.95 -13.33 -9.78
C ALA A 130 3.30 -13.73 -9.14
N GLY A 131 3.32 -14.07 -7.85
CA GLY A 131 4.53 -14.40 -7.09
C GLY A 131 5.32 -13.18 -6.63
N ASP A 132 4.75 -11.97 -6.78
CA ASP A 132 5.42 -10.73 -6.42
C ASP A 132 5.66 -10.61 -4.92
N LEU A 133 4.82 -11.27 -4.09
CA LEU A 133 5.02 -11.39 -2.65
C LEU A 133 6.39 -12.01 -2.33
N SER A 134 6.68 -13.18 -2.90
CA SER A 134 7.94 -13.88 -2.69
C SER A 134 9.13 -13.13 -3.30
N ALA A 135 8.92 -12.40 -4.41
CA ALA A 135 9.95 -11.54 -5.00
C ALA A 135 10.30 -10.37 -4.09
N THR A 136 9.30 -9.76 -3.43
CA THR A 136 9.48 -8.68 -2.46
C THR A 136 10.25 -9.14 -1.23
N GLU A 137 9.92 -10.30 -0.67
CA GLU A 137 10.66 -10.87 0.46
C GLU A 137 12.14 -11.12 0.12
N LYS A 138 12.42 -11.71 -1.05
CA LYS A 138 13.79 -11.95 -1.51
C LYS A 138 14.57 -10.65 -1.70
N ARG A 139 13.93 -9.60 -2.23
CA ARG A 139 14.55 -8.28 -2.38
C ARG A 139 14.95 -7.70 -1.03
N ILE A 140 14.06 -7.77 -0.04
CA ILE A 140 14.33 -7.27 1.32
C ILE A 140 15.47 -8.06 1.98
N GLN A 141 15.46 -9.39 1.87
CA GLN A 141 16.54 -10.24 2.39
C GLN A 141 17.90 -9.90 1.78
N LYS A 142 17.95 -9.63 0.46
CA LYS A 142 19.18 -9.23 -0.22
C LYS A 142 19.70 -7.89 0.27
N ILE A 143 18.83 -6.88 0.42
CA ILE A 143 19.21 -5.56 0.93
C ILE A 143 19.75 -5.65 2.37
N GLN A 144 19.14 -6.50 3.20
CA GLN A 144 19.63 -6.74 4.56
C GLN A 144 21.01 -7.38 4.57
N ALA A 145 21.24 -8.40 3.73
CA ALA A 145 22.54 -9.07 3.63
C ALA A 145 23.65 -8.12 3.16
N GLU A 146 23.37 -7.27 2.17
CA GLU A 146 24.32 -6.26 1.67
C GLU A 146 24.65 -5.20 2.75
N SER A 147 23.69 -4.85 3.61
CA SER A 147 23.92 -3.92 4.72
C SER A 147 24.75 -4.53 5.85
N ASP A 148 24.48 -5.80 6.18
CA ASP A 148 25.20 -6.53 7.21
C ASP A 148 26.69 -6.76 6.81
N GLU A 149 26.98 -7.01 5.52
CA GLU A 149 28.36 -7.11 4.99
C GLU A 149 29.10 -5.78 4.97
N ALA A 150 28.40 -4.65 4.79
CA ALA A 150 28.98 -3.31 4.80
C ALA A 150 29.29 -2.80 6.23
N GLY A 151 29.02 -3.58 7.28
CA GLY A 151 29.25 -3.20 8.68
C GLY A 151 28.40 -2.03 9.17
N GLY A 152 27.38 -1.64 8.39
CA GLY A 152 26.47 -0.55 8.69
C GLY A 152 25.20 -1.06 9.35
N PHE A 153 24.94 -0.63 10.58
CA PHE A 153 23.68 -0.89 11.27
C PHE A 153 22.57 -0.06 10.59
N VAL A 154 21.81 -0.67 9.69
CA VAL A 154 20.77 0.03 8.92
C VAL A 154 19.41 -0.15 9.61
N GLY A 155 18.96 0.91 10.30
CA GLY A 155 17.52 1.16 10.40
C GLY A 155 17.00 1.48 8.99
N MET A 156 15.98 0.73 8.54
CA MET A 156 15.30 0.77 7.24
C MET A 156 15.65 1.94 6.29
N TYR A 157 16.18 1.61 5.11
CA TYR A 157 16.01 2.44 3.91
C TYR A 157 14.64 2.10 3.29
N LEU A 158 13.66 2.99 3.49
CA LEU A 158 12.42 3.07 2.72
C LEU A 158 12.41 4.36 1.90
#